data_AF-A0A7H4PQN2-F1
#
_entry.id   AF-A0A7H4PQN2-F1
#
_cell.length_a   1.000
_cell.length_b   1.000
_cell.length_c   1.000
_cell.angle_alpha   90.00
_cell.angle_beta   90.00
_cell.angle_gamma   90.00
#
_symmetry.space_group_name_H-M   'P 1'
#
loop_
_entity.id
_entity.type
_entity.pdbx_description
1 polymer ?
#
loop_
_entity_poly.entity_id
_entity_poly.type
_entity_poly.pdbx_seq_one_letter_code
_entity_poly.pdbx_strand_id
1 'polypeptide(L)'
;MANYVSGSIAVLPVKEDGNLGEAVDVRQDQGPAGAERPAAAVEGSFAISDHNGPHAHMIAADPSGKFVYSTDLGLDRIYQYRLDSATGKLTPNDPPFIAASSPGAGPRHFVFTPQGDGLWLINEEASTLTFYHLDKQSGLLREGKTVSALPAEYKGTSFAAGLVLSRDGKQLYVANRLHNSIAHFTVLADGSLSHQDDIWTRGDYPRTLTLDSQGQWLYVMNQRSDNITRFRVAPKDGRLTFSPDYTPVGSPSQMVISAQP
;
A
#
# COMPACT_ATOMS: atom_id res chain seq x y z
N MET A 1 12.79 -6.45 -2.80
CA MET A 1 11.73 -7.02 -3.65
C MET A 1 10.88 -7.98 -2.82
N ALA A 2 9.57 -7.97 -2.99
CA ALA A 2 8.64 -8.93 -2.37
C ALA A 2 8.00 -9.79 -3.47
N ASN A 3 7.93 -11.10 -3.24
CA ASN A 3 7.50 -12.10 -4.20
C ASN A 3 6.21 -12.78 -3.71
N TYR A 4 5.06 -12.20 -4.04
CA TYR A 4 3.74 -12.59 -3.54
C TYR A 4 3.47 -14.10 -3.53
N VAL A 5 3.65 -14.79 -4.66
CA VAL A 5 3.31 -16.23 -4.79
C VAL A 5 4.13 -17.10 -3.84
N SER A 6 5.42 -16.79 -3.69
CA SER A 6 6.31 -17.53 -2.80
C SER A 6 6.28 -17.01 -1.36
N GLY A 7 5.72 -15.82 -1.11
CA GLY A 7 5.87 -15.10 0.14
C GLY A 7 7.30 -14.77 0.55
N SER A 8 8.25 -14.77 -0.39
CA SER A 8 9.64 -14.42 -0.11
C SER A 8 9.92 -12.93 -0.31
N ILE A 9 10.91 -12.41 0.40
CA ILE A 9 11.54 -11.12 0.14
C ILE A 9 13.00 -11.32 -0.25
N ALA A 10 13.52 -10.41 -1.06
CA ALA A 10 14.91 -10.39 -1.48
C ALA A 10 15.49 -8.97 -1.49
N VAL A 11 16.76 -8.84 -1.10
CA VAL A 11 17.56 -7.62 -1.25
C VAL A 11 18.52 -7.82 -2.41
N LEU A 12 18.42 -6.96 -3.42
CA LEU A 12 19.29 -6.98 -4.60
C LEU A 12 20.04 -5.64 -4.66
N PRO A 13 21.37 -5.64 -4.77
CA PRO A 13 22.13 -4.41 -4.93
C PRO A 13 21.87 -3.82 -6.32
N VAL A 14 21.78 -2.48 -6.38
CA VAL A 14 21.77 -1.74 -7.65
C VAL A 14 23.21 -1.36 -7.96
N LYS A 15 23.71 -1.82 -9.12
CA LYS A 15 25.07 -1.53 -9.58
C LYS A 15 25.16 -0.08 -10.10
N GLU A 16 26.39 0.41 -10.29
CA GLU A 16 26.64 1.77 -10.81
C GLU A 16 26.02 2.02 -12.18
N ASP A 17 25.87 0.98 -13.00
CA ASP A 17 25.23 1.02 -14.31
C ASP A 17 23.69 0.94 -14.26
N GLY A 18 23.11 0.88 -13.05
CA GLY A 18 21.67 0.73 -12.82
C GLY A 18 21.14 -0.70 -12.92
N ASN A 19 21.95 -1.69 -13.29
CA ASN A 19 21.53 -3.08 -13.32
C ASN A 19 21.43 -3.68 -11.91
N LEU A 20 20.52 -4.64 -11.73
CA LEU A 20 20.44 -5.40 -10.49
C LEU A 20 21.57 -6.44 -10.42
N GLY A 21 22.18 -6.59 -9.25
CA GLY A 21 23.05 -7.71 -8.92
C GLY A 21 22.28 -8.92 -8.41
N GLU A 22 23.00 -9.99 -8.08
CA GLU A 22 22.42 -11.15 -7.41
C GLU A 22 21.88 -10.78 -6.03
N ALA A 23 20.86 -11.50 -5.56
CA ALA A 23 20.29 -11.25 -4.26
C ALA A 23 21.32 -11.50 -3.15
N VAL A 24 21.58 -10.47 -2.34
CA VAL A 24 22.49 -10.56 -1.19
C VAL A 24 21.79 -11.06 0.06
N ASP A 25 20.46 -10.99 0.11
CA ASP A 25 19.64 -11.60 1.16
C ASP A 25 18.32 -12.09 0.56
N VAL A 26 17.91 -13.31 0.90
CA VAL A 26 16.62 -13.89 0.51
C VAL A 26 16.00 -14.51 1.75
N ARG A 27 14.74 -14.17 2.03
CA ARG A 27 14.00 -14.64 3.20
C ARG A 27 12.61 -15.05 2.79
N GLN A 28 12.07 -16.04 3.49
CA GLN A 28 10.66 -16.38 3.45
C GLN A 28 10.26 -16.57 4.91
N ASP A 29 9.50 -15.62 5.43
CA ASP A 29 8.99 -15.74 6.78
C ASP A 29 7.91 -16.82 6.83
N GLN A 30 7.74 -17.42 8.01
CA GLN A 30 6.84 -18.55 8.21
C GLN A 30 5.92 -18.29 9.40
N GLY A 31 4.76 -18.93 9.40
CA GLY A 31 3.80 -18.84 10.49
C GLY A 31 2.48 -19.54 10.15
N PRO A 32 1.57 -19.66 11.13
CA PRO A 32 0.19 -19.99 10.84
C PRO A 32 -0.40 -18.94 9.87
N ALA A 33 -1.24 -19.43 8.97
CA ALA A 33 -2.04 -18.58 8.11
C ALA A 33 -2.88 -17.59 8.93
N GLY A 34 -3.17 -16.44 8.30
CA GLY A 34 -4.13 -15.46 8.78
C GLY A 34 -5.55 -16.01 8.82
N ALA A 35 -6.49 -15.21 9.35
CA ALA A 35 -7.88 -15.67 9.44
C ALA A 35 -8.53 -15.69 8.06
N GLU A 36 -9.27 -16.74 7.69
CA GLU A 36 -9.88 -16.88 6.36
C GLU A 36 -10.85 -15.75 5.97
N ARG A 37 -11.38 -15.00 6.95
CA ARG A 37 -12.33 -13.91 6.71
C ARG A 37 -11.95 -12.65 7.48
N PRO A 38 -12.07 -11.47 6.86
CA PRO A 38 -11.82 -10.18 7.50
C PRO A 38 -12.86 -9.90 8.58
N ALA A 39 -12.42 -9.83 9.84
CA ALA A 39 -13.29 -9.47 10.95
C ALA A 39 -13.77 -8.01 10.89
N ALA A 40 -13.01 -7.13 10.26
CA ALA A 40 -13.30 -5.70 10.13
C ALA A 40 -13.91 -5.29 8.78
N ALA A 41 -14.28 -6.24 7.91
CA ALA A 41 -14.94 -5.91 6.67
C ALA A 41 -16.38 -5.42 6.90
N VAL A 42 -16.87 -4.62 5.95
CA VAL A 42 -18.25 -4.12 5.95
C VAL A 42 -19.27 -5.25 5.77
N GLU A 43 -20.52 -4.96 6.15
CA GLU A 43 -21.65 -5.87 5.95
C GLU A 43 -21.75 -6.32 4.48
N GLY A 44 -22.04 -7.61 4.27
CA GLY A 44 -22.19 -8.17 2.93
C GLY A 44 -20.88 -8.41 2.18
N SER A 45 -19.72 -8.19 2.81
CA SER A 45 -18.44 -8.61 2.25
C SER A 45 -18.27 -10.12 2.31
N PHE A 46 -17.88 -10.69 1.18
CA PHE A 46 -17.42 -12.07 1.02
C PHE A 46 -15.93 -12.11 0.65
N ALA A 47 -15.17 -11.07 1.03
CA ALA A 47 -13.73 -11.05 0.83
C ALA A 47 -13.11 -12.26 1.54
N ILE A 48 -12.41 -13.07 0.77
CA ILE A 48 -11.61 -14.19 1.23
C ILE A 48 -10.34 -14.15 0.38
N SER A 49 -9.21 -14.26 1.04
CA SER A 49 -7.94 -14.53 0.38
C SER A 49 -7.49 -15.93 0.73
N ASP A 50 -6.65 -16.48 -0.14
CA ASP A 50 -5.94 -17.73 0.05
C ASP A 50 -4.91 -17.56 1.18
N HIS A 51 -5.38 -17.41 2.43
CA HIS A 51 -4.57 -17.51 3.64
C HIS A 51 -4.12 -18.96 3.83
N ASN A 52 -3.33 -19.44 2.88
CA ASN A 52 -2.83 -20.79 2.77
C ASN A 52 -1.31 -20.86 2.98
N GLY A 53 -0.70 -19.72 3.32
CA GLY A 53 0.72 -19.58 3.58
C GLY A 53 1.21 -18.14 3.42
N PRO A 54 2.54 -17.94 3.39
CA PRO A 54 3.16 -16.63 3.23
C PRO A 54 2.84 -15.96 1.88
N HIS A 55 2.44 -14.69 1.93
CA HIS A 55 2.19 -13.82 0.77
C HIS A 55 2.75 -12.40 0.99
N ALA A 56 4.09 -12.29 0.97
CA ALA A 56 4.81 -11.03 0.95
C ALA A 56 4.34 -10.10 -0.18
N HIS A 57 3.63 -9.01 0.16
CA HIS A 57 2.96 -8.17 -0.83
C HIS A 57 3.71 -6.86 -1.12
N MET A 58 4.37 -6.27 -0.13
CA MET A 58 5.18 -5.07 -0.29
C MET A 58 6.39 -5.13 0.62
N ILE A 59 7.51 -4.58 0.16
CA ILE A 59 8.69 -4.30 0.99
C ILE A 59 9.22 -2.90 0.67
N ALA A 60 9.50 -2.11 1.70
CA ALA A 60 10.12 -0.79 1.55
C ALA A 60 10.94 -0.40 2.79
N ALA A 61 11.98 0.41 2.57
CA ALA A 61 12.76 1.02 3.63
C ALA A 61 12.11 2.32 4.10
N ASP A 62 12.31 2.66 5.38
CA ASP A 62 11.96 3.97 5.92
C ASP A 62 12.78 5.08 5.24
N PRO A 63 12.40 6.36 5.36
CA PRO A 63 13.13 7.47 4.72
C PRO A 63 14.61 7.58 5.12
N SER A 64 15.02 7.06 6.27
CA SER A 64 16.43 7.01 6.66
C SER A 64 17.22 5.85 6.05
N GLY A 65 16.54 4.87 5.45
CA GLY A 65 17.13 3.67 4.88
C GLY A 65 17.65 2.67 5.91
N LYS A 66 17.32 2.83 7.20
CA LYS A 66 17.84 1.99 8.30
C LYS A 66 16.92 0.85 8.67
N PHE A 67 15.62 1.05 8.49
CA PHE A 67 14.59 0.08 8.83
C PHE A 67 13.81 -0.31 7.59
N VAL A 68 13.46 -1.58 7.48
CA VAL A 68 12.74 -2.15 6.34
C VAL A 68 11.52 -2.88 6.83
N TYR A 69 10.40 -2.68 6.15
CA TYR A 69 9.13 -3.31 6.48
C TYR A 69 8.64 -4.14 5.31
N SER A 70 8.11 -5.31 5.62
CA SER A 70 7.44 -6.17 4.65
C SER A 70 6.05 -6.52 5.13
N THR A 71 5.05 -6.36 4.27
CA THR A 71 3.70 -6.85 4.54
C THR A 71 3.58 -8.28 4.05
N ASP A 72 2.99 -9.14 4.86
CA ASP A 72 2.58 -10.48 4.46
C ASP A 72 1.06 -10.58 4.62
N LEU A 73 0.39 -10.62 3.48
CA LEU A 73 -1.06 -10.69 3.41
C LEU A 73 -1.55 -12.02 3.99
N GLY A 74 -0.92 -13.12 3.60
CA GLY A 74 -1.37 -14.49 3.91
C GLY A 74 -1.20 -14.89 5.37
N LEU A 75 -0.28 -14.23 6.10
CA LEU A 75 -0.04 -14.47 7.51
C LEU A 75 -0.63 -13.39 8.44
N ASP A 76 -1.32 -12.37 7.91
CA ASP A 76 -1.78 -11.19 8.67
C ASP A 76 -0.64 -10.50 9.46
N ARG A 77 0.48 -10.20 8.80
CA ARG A 77 1.68 -9.65 9.48
C ARG A 77 2.33 -8.49 8.76
N ILE A 78 2.96 -7.63 9.55
CA ILE A 78 3.89 -6.60 9.10
C ILE A 78 5.23 -6.87 9.75
N TYR A 79 6.17 -7.40 8.98
CA TYR A 79 7.53 -7.69 9.41
C TYR A 79 8.38 -6.42 9.46
N GLN A 80 9.31 -6.40 10.41
CA GLN A 80 10.15 -5.25 10.73
C GLN A 80 11.61 -5.70 10.80
N TYR A 81 12.48 -5.05 10.04
CA TYR A 81 13.90 -5.40 9.96
C TYR A 81 14.79 -4.17 10.13
N ARG A 82 16.02 -4.40 10.54
CA ARG A 82 17.14 -3.46 10.43
C ARG A 82 17.96 -3.82 9.20
N LEU A 83 18.28 -2.84 8.37
CA LEU A 83 19.11 -3.00 7.19
C LEU A 83 20.56 -2.66 7.52
N ASP A 84 21.46 -3.61 7.28
CA ASP A 84 22.88 -3.33 7.20
C ASP A 84 23.18 -2.73 5.82
N SER A 85 23.40 -1.41 5.77
CA SER A 85 23.70 -0.69 4.53
C SER A 85 25.01 -1.13 3.83
N ALA A 86 25.95 -1.74 4.55
CA ALA A 86 27.21 -2.19 3.97
C ALA A 86 27.07 -3.54 3.27
N THR A 87 26.23 -4.43 3.80
CA THR A 87 26.08 -5.80 3.30
C THR A 87 24.75 -6.07 2.60
N GLY A 88 23.76 -5.19 2.77
CA GLY A 88 22.38 -5.39 2.33
C GLY A 88 21.60 -6.43 3.14
N LYS A 89 22.17 -6.94 4.25
CA LYS A 89 21.52 -7.97 5.07
C LYS A 89 20.41 -7.37 5.93
N LEU A 90 19.28 -8.07 5.98
CA LEU A 90 18.19 -7.76 6.89
C LEU A 90 18.38 -8.53 8.20
N THR A 91 18.16 -7.87 9.32
CA THR A 91 18.08 -8.55 10.63
C THR A 91 16.72 -8.26 11.23
N PRO A 92 15.98 -9.27 11.74
CA PRO A 92 14.68 -9.02 12.35
C PRO A 92 14.82 -7.99 13.49
N ASN A 93 13.85 -7.08 13.58
CA ASN A 93 13.73 -6.21 14.74
C ASN A 93 13.18 -6.99 15.94
N ASP A 94 13.05 -6.33 17.10
CA ASP A 94 12.43 -6.93 18.29
C ASP A 94 11.29 -6.05 18.81
N PRO A 95 10.01 -6.45 18.62
CA PRO A 95 9.56 -7.69 17.99
C PRO A 95 9.80 -7.74 16.46
N PRO A 96 9.92 -8.95 15.86
CA PRO A 96 10.24 -9.11 14.43
C PRO A 96 9.08 -8.77 13.50
N PHE A 97 7.86 -8.73 14.03
CA PHE A 97 6.66 -8.32 13.30
C PHE A 97 5.61 -7.78 14.26
N ILE A 98 4.62 -7.11 13.70
CA ILE A 98 3.33 -6.84 14.35
C ILE A 98 2.22 -7.59 13.59
N ALA A 99 1.17 -7.98 14.29
CA ALA A 99 -0.03 -8.53 13.65
C ALA A 99 -0.77 -7.44 12.86
N ALA A 100 -1.56 -7.85 11.88
CA ALA A 100 -2.48 -6.96 11.18
C ALA A 100 -3.52 -6.36 12.16
N SER A 101 -4.08 -5.21 11.79
CA SER A 101 -5.00 -4.43 12.65
C SER A 101 -6.30 -5.15 13.02
N SER A 102 -6.64 -6.22 12.31
CA SER A 102 -7.73 -7.13 12.64
C SER A 102 -7.47 -8.51 12.04
N PRO A 103 -8.06 -9.59 12.57
CA PRO A 103 -7.99 -10.90 11.92
C PRO A 103 -8.50 -10.85 10.47
N GLY A 104 -7.73 -11.42 9.54
CA GLY A 104 -8.05 -11.48 8.12
C GLY A 104 -8.06 -10.12 7.45
N ALA A 105 -7.29 -9.14 7.94
CA ALA A 105 -7.27 -7.82 7.33
C ALA A 105 -6.57 -7.84 5.97
N GLY A 106 -5.52 -8.66 5.85
CA GLY A 106 -4.70 -8.77 4.66
C GLY A 106 -3.83 -7.53 4.41
N PRO A 107 -2.80 -7.26 5.24
CA PRO A 107 -1.95 -6.09 5.08
C PRO A 107 -1.25 -6.11 3.71
N ARG A 108 -1.40 -5.02 2.94
CA ARG A 108 -1.03 -5.01 1.52
C ARG A 108 0.06 -4.00 1.22
N HIS A 109 -0.28 -2.76 0.88
CA HIS A 109 0.68 -1.72 0.56
C HIS A 109 0.74 -0.68 1.68
N PHE A 110 1.84 0.08 1.74
CA PHE A 110 1.95 1.21 2.65
C PHE A 110 2.71 2.37 2.03
N VAL A 111 2.54 3.56 2.61
CA VAL A 111 3.27 4.78 2.26
C VAL A 111 3.70 5.50 3.54
N PHE A 112 4.97 5.90 3.62
CA PHE A 112 5.48 6.68 4.74
C PHE A 112 4.94 8.11 4.72
N THR A 113 4.78 8.70 5.90
CA THR A 113 4.58 10.14 6.04
C THR A 113 5.82 10.89 5.53
N PRO A 114 5.69 12.12 4.99
CA PRO A 114 6.84 12.90 4.55
C PRO A 114 7.87 13.14 5.66
N GLN A 115 7.40 13.20 6.91
CA GLN A 115 8.24 13.37 8.09
C GLN A 115 8.96 12.07 8.48
N GLY A 116 8.55 10.91 7.96
CA GLY A 116 9.09 9.61 8.31
C GLY A 116 8.83 9.18 9.76
N ASP A 117 7.80 9.72 10.38
CA ASP A 117 7.35 9.42 11.75
C ASP A 117 6.17 8.44 11.81
N GLY A 118 5.74 7.94 10.64
CA GLY A 118 4.74 6.90 10.53
C GLY A 118 4.50 6.48 9.09
N LEU A 119 3.52 5.60 8.91
CA LEU A 119 3.05 5.15 7.61
C LEU A 119 1.55 4.92 7.63
N TRP A 120 0.92 5.10 6.47
CA TRP A 120 -0.43 4.59 6.19
C TRP A 120 -0.29 3.24 5.51
N LEU A 121 -1.00 2.24 6.02
CA LEU A 121 -1.07 0.91 5.45
C LEU A 121 -2.50 0.61 5.01
N ILE A 122 -2.65 0.05 3.81
CA ILE A 122 -3.94 -0.45 3.31
C ILE A 122 -4.03 -1.96 3.52
N ASN A 123 -5.15 -2.38 4.10
CA ASN A 123 -5.53 -3.77 4.29
C ASN A 123 -6.48 -4.19 3.16
N GLU A 124 -6.12 -5.21 2.41
CA GLU A 124 -6.79 -5.66 1.18
C GLU A 124 -8.20 -6.19 1.44
N GLU A 125 -8.33 -7.21 2.28
CA GLU A 125 -9.61 -7.92 2.47
C GLU A 125 -10.58 -7.14 3.36
N ALA A 126 -10.07 -6.48 4.40
CA ALA A 126 -10.90 -5.63 5.24
C ALA A 126 -11.28 -4.32 4.54
N SER A 127 -10.56 -3.92 3.48
CA SER A 127 -10.68 -2.60 2.84
C SER A 127 -10.59 -1.45 3.85
N THR A 128 -9.58 -1.51 4.73
CA THR A 128 -9.33 -0.50 5.77
C THR A 128 -7.95 0.12 5.65
N LEU A 129 -7.84 1.39 6.05
CA LEU A 129 -6.59 2.12 6.21
C LEU A 129 -6.21 2.17 7.69
N THR A 130 -4.99 1.74 8.01
CA THR A 130 -4.43 1.82 9.37
C THR A 130 -3.21 2.72 9.37
N PHE A 131 -3.18 3.66 10.31
CA PHE A 131 -1.97 4.42 10.61
C PHE A 131 -1.06 3.63 11.55
N TYR A 132 0.23 3.57 11.24
CA TYR A 132 1.24 3.07 12.16
C TYR A 132 2.25 4.18 12.46
N HIS A 133 2.45 4.45 13.75
CA HIS A 133 3.50 5.36 14.21
C HIS A 133 4.85 4.66 14.11
N LEU A 134 5.88 5.37 13.67
CA LEU A 134 7.25 4.87 13.59
C LEU A 134 8.12 5.54 14.66
N ASP A 135 8.64 4.72 15.58
CA ASP A 135 9.76 5.13 16.42
C ASP A 135 11.05 5.16 15.58
N LYS A 136 11.57 6.35 15.30
CA LYS A 136 12.75 6.56 14.46
C LYS A 136 14.06 6.05 15.07
N GLN A 137 14.11 5.75 16.36
CA GLN A 137 15.31 5.25 17.02
C GLN A 137 15.33 3.72 17.00
N SER A 138 14.23 3.09 17.37
CA SER A 138 14.12 1.63 17.45
C SER A 138 13.71 0.99 16.13
N GLY A 139 13.03 1.73 15.26
CA GLY A 139 12.43 1.23 14.03
C GLY A 139 11.14 0.46 14.25
N LEU A 140 10.54 0.56 15.44
CA LEU A 140 9.32 -0.16 15.76
C LEU A 140 8.08 0.62 15.34
N LEU A 141 7.16 -0.09 14.71
CA LEU A 141 5.82 0.36 14.40
C LEU A 141 4.91 0.13 15.60
N ARG A 142 4.06 1.13 15.86
CA ARG A 142 2.95 1.02 16.80
C ARG A 142 1.66 1.34 16.08
N GLU A 143 0.69 0.44 16.17
CA GLU A 143 -0.64 0.64 15.61
C GLU A 143 -1.29 1.92 16.16
N GLY A 144 -1.92 2.65 15.25
CA GLY A 144 -2.71 3.85 15.49
C GLY A 144 -4.17 3.62 15.12
N LYS A 145 -4.81 4.62 14.53
CA LYS A 145 -6.23 4.53 14.15
C LYS A 145 -6.41 3.78 12.83
N THR A 146 -7.49 3.01 12.77
CA THR A 146 -7.98 2.33 11.57
C THR A 146 -9.30 2.95 11.12
N VAL A 147 -9.47 3.16 9.82
CA VAL A 147 -10.72 3.65 9.20
C VAL A 147 -11.07 2.84 7.96
N SER A 148 -12.34 2.82 7.57
CA SER A 148 -12.78 2.22 6.30
C SER A 148 -12.24 3.01 5.11
N ALA A 149 -11.82 2.30 4.06
CA ALA A 149 -11.52 2.87 2.74
C ALA A 149 -12.74 2.87 1.80
N LEU A 150 -13.92 2.55 2.32
CA LEU A 150 -15.19 2.46 1.59
C LEU A 150 -16.21 3.48 2.13
N PRO A 151 -17.21 3.88 1.33
CA PRO A 151 -18.32 4.70 1.81
C PRO A 151 -18.99 4.09 3.05
N ALA A 152 -19.44 4.91 4.00
CA ALA A 152 -20.01 4.45 5.26
C ALA A 152 -21.19 3.47 5.10
N GLU A 153 -22.00 3.66 4.06
CA GLU A 153 -23.20 2.85 3.78
C GLU A 153 -22.93 1.71 2.76
N TYR A 154 -21.69 1.53 2.33
CA TYR A 154 -21.37 0.50 1.35
C TYR A 154 -21.52 -0.90 1.97
N LYS A 155 -22.23 -1.77 1.24
CA LYS A 155 -22.38 -3.18 1.56
C LYS A 155 -21.95 -4.00 0.37
N GLY A 156 -21.03 -4.94 0.57
CA GLY A 156 -20.49 -5.78 -0.49
C GLY A 156 -19.00 -6.04 -0.37
N THR A 157 -18.51 -6.92 -1.24
CA THR A 157 -17.08 -7.26 -1.31
C THR A 157 -16.29 -6.17 -2.04
N SER A 158 -15.22 -5.72 -1.41
CA SER A 158 -14.18 -4.89 -2.02
C SER A 158 -12.80 -5.43 -1.63
N PHE A 159 -11.82 -5.21 -2.51
CA PHE A 159 -10.42 -5.47 -2.22
C PHE A 159 -9.61 -4.20 -2.41
N ALA A 160 -9.25 -3.54 -1.30
CA ALA A 160 -8.41 -2.36 -1.38
C ALA A 160 -7.03 -2.70 -1.94
N ALA A 161 -6.42 -1.77 -2.67
CA ALA A 161 -5.30 -2.05 -3.56
C ALA A 161 -4.14 -1.08 -3.33
N GLY A 162 -3.82 -0.24 -4.32
CA GLY A 162 -2.76 0.77 -4.18
C GLY A 162 -3.24 1.95 -3.35
N LEU A 163 -2.31 2.60 -2.66
CA LEU A 163 -2.50 3.89 -2.02
C LEU A 163 -1.36 4.84 -2.40
N VAL A 164 -1.65 6.14 -2.41
CA VAL A 164 -0.62 7.18 -2.62
C VAL A 164 -0.91 8.38 -1.73
N LEU A 165 0.14 8.88 -1.08
CA LEU A 165 0.12 10.08 -0.27
C LEU A 165 0.79 11.22 -1.06
N SER A 166 0.13 12.37 -1.07
CA SER A 166 0.71 13.61 -1.62
C SER A 166 1.99 14.02 -0.87
N ARG A 167 2.87 14.74 -1.56
CA ARG A 167 4.20 15.12 -1.03
C ARG A 167 4.15 15.93 0.26
N ASP A 168 3.12 16.75 0.44
CA ASP A 168 2.93 17.53 1.65
C ASP A 168 2.24 16.75 2.78
N GLY A 169 1.86 15.49 2.52
CA GLY A 169 1.26 14.58 3.48
C GLY A 169 -0.22 14.83 3.74
N LYS A 170 -0.90 15.70 2.98
CA LYS A 170 -2.25 16.15 3.32
C LYS A 170 -3.38 15.45 2.58
N GLN A 171 -3.09 14.82 1.45
CA GLN A 171 -4.06 14.13 0.60
C GLN A 171 -3.64 12.68 0.39
N LEU A 172 -4.53 11.75 0.71
CA LEU A 172 -4.34 10.32 0.57
C LEU A 172 -5.42 9.75 -0.36
N TYR A 173 -4.99 8.96 -1.34
CA TYR A 173 -5.87 8.31 -2.31
C TYR A 173 -5.68 6.80 -2.26
N VAL A 174 -6.79 6.04 -2.33
CA VAL A 174 -6.80 4.57 -2.27
C VAL A 174 -7.62 4.01 -3.42
N ALA A 175 -7.09 3.00 -4.11
CA ALA A 175 -7.84 2.23 -5.10
C ALA A 175 -8.60 1.09 -4.41
N ASN A 176 -9.88 0.95 -4.71
CA ASN A 176 -10.71 -0.17 -4.25
C ASN A 176 -11.15 -1.01 -5.46
N ARG A 177 -10.74 -2.27 -5.52
CA ARG A 177 -11.19 -3.22 -6.56
C ARG A 177 -12.59 -3.73 -6.23
N LEU A 178 -13.35 -4.10 -7.27
CA LEU A 178 -14.77 -4.48 -7.24
C LEU A 178 -15.71 -3.30 -6.94
N HIS A 179 -15.40 -2.46 -5.95
CA HIS A 179 -16.05 -1.15 -5.83
C HIS A 179 -15.64 -0.19 -6.95
N ASN A 180 -14.45 -0.41 -7.53
CA ASN A 180 -13.87 0.31 -8.66
C ASN A 180 -13.73 1.82 -8.43
N SER A 181 -13.48 2.23 -7.18
CA SER A 181 -13.36 3.63 -6.78
C SER A 181 -11.93 4.03 -6.41
N ILE A 182 -11.74 5.36 -6.38
CA ILE A 182 -10.68 6.06 -5.67
C ILE A 182 -11.31 6.66 -4.42
N ALA A 183 -10.99 6.14 -3.24
CA ALA A 183 -11.34 6.81 -1.99
C ALA A 183 -10.33 7.92 -1.73
N HIS A 184 -10.82 9.14 -1.48
CA HIS A 184 -10.02 10.34 -1.24
C HIS A 184 -10.20 10.83 0.20
N PHE A 185 -9.09 10.98 0.91
CA PHE A 185 -9.04 11.50 2.27
C PHE A 185 -8.13 12.72 2.37
N THR A 186 -8.54 13.71 3.17
CA THR A 186 -7.64 14.73 3.71
C THR A 186 -7.07 14.23 5.04
N VAL A 187 -5.75 14.29 5.19
CA VAL A 187 -5.03 14.05 6.45
C VAL A 187 -5.06 15.34 7.27
N LEU A 188 -5.71 15.30 8.42
CA LEU A 188 -5.82 16.44 9.32
C LEU A 188 -4.54 16.63 10.15
N ALA A 189 -4.42 17.79 10.79
CA ALA A 189 -3.23 18.15 11.59
C ALA A 189 -2.99 17.21 12.79
N ASP A 190 -4.03 16.56 13.28
CA ASP A 190 -3.94 15.55 14.36
C ASP A 190 -3.64 14.13 13.84
N GLY A 191 -3.40 13.98 12.53
CA GLY A 191 -3.15 12.71 11.87
C GLY A 191 -4.41 11.89 11.56
N SER A 192 -5.61 12.39 11.88
CA SER A 192 -6.86 11.71 11.51
C SER A 192 -7.21 11.92 10.03
N LEU A 193 -8.02 11.02 9.47
CA LEU A 193 -8.49 11.11 8.10
C LEU A 193 -9.91 11.69 8.05
N SER A 194 -10.09 12.68 7.20
CA SER A 194 -11.40 13.20 6.80
C SER A 194 -11.69 12.73 5.38
N HIS A 195 -12.64 11.81 5.24
CA HIS A 195 -13.14 11.37 3.93
C HIS A 195 -13.72 12.55 3.14
N GLN A 196 -13.37 12.63 1.86
CA GLN A 196 -13.80 13.71 0.96
C GLN A 196 -14.71 13.19 -0.15
N ASP A 197 -14.35 12.08 -0.78
CA ASP A 197 -15.06 11.58 -1.97
C ASP A 197 -14.71 10.12 -2.29
N ASP A 198 -15.58 9.47 -3.06
CA ASP A 198 -15.41 8.14 -3.65
C ASP A 198 -15.64 8.23 -5.16
N ILE A 199 -14.55 8.34 -5.92
CA ILE A 199 -14.61 8.62 -7.35
C ILE A 199 -14.51 7.33 -8.16
N TRP A 200 -15.45 7.07 -9.07
CA TRP A 200 -15.29 5.97 -10.03
C TRP A 200 -14.04 6.16 -10.89
N THR A 201 -13.20 5.13 -10.92
CA THR A 201 -11.92 5.09 -11.64
C THR A 201 -12.04 5.17 -13.16
N ARG A 202 -13.27 5.09 -13.70
CA ARG A 202 -13.56 4.97 -15.14
C ARG A 202 -12.99 3.69 -15.75
N GLY A 203 -12.85 2.65 -14.94
CA GLY A 203 -12.50 1.30 -15.35
C GLY A 203 -12.93 0.27 -14.31
N ASP A 204 -12.40 -0.93 -14.45
CA ASP A 204 -12.62 -2.08 -13.59
C ASP A 204 -11.30 -2.58 -12.99
N TYR A 205 -11.37 -2.94 -11.71
CA TYR A 205 -10.30 -3.57 -10.95
C TYR A 205 -9.02 -2.72 -10.88
N PRO A 206 -9.08 -1.49 -10.31
CA PRO A 206 -7.92 -0.61 -10.16
C PRO A 206 -6.84 -1.27 -9.30
N ARG A 207 -5.70 -1.64 -9.90
CA ARG A 207 -4.64 -2.40 -9.22
C ARG A 207 -3.73 -1.49 -8.39
N THR A 208 -3.47 -0.29 -8.89
CA THR A 208 -2.71 0.75 -8.16
C THR A 208 -2.97 2.13 -8.76
N LEU A 209 -2.45 3.15 -8.07
CA LEU A 209 -2.52 4.55 -8.48
C LEU A 209 -1.18 5.24 -8.24
N THR A 210 -0.90 6.30 -9.00
CA THR A 210 0.37 7.02 -8.96
C THR A 210 0.13 8.51 -9.15
N LEU A 211 0.67 9.33 -8.26
CA LEU A 211 0.74 10.79 -8.43
C LEU A 211 1.96 11.15 -9.27
N ASP A 212 1.82 12.15 -10.13
CA ASP A 212 2.97 12.75 -10.79
C ASP A 212 3.88 13.52 -9.81
N SER A 213 5.06 13.87 -10.30
CA SER A 213 6.08 14.54 -9.49
C SER A 213 5.64 15.92 -8.99
N GLN A 214 4.67 16.56 -9.64
CA GLN A 214 4.13 17.85 -9.22
C GLN A 214 2.83 17.72 -8.41
N GLY A 215 2.30 16.51 -8.22
CA GLY A 215 1.02 16.25 -7.57
C GLY A 215 -0.18 16.86 -8.30
N GLN A 216 -0.06 17.16 -9.59
CA GLN A 216 -1.10 17.75 -10.44
C GLN A 216 -1.98 16.70 -11.12
N TRP A 217 -1.45 15.48 -11.26
CA TRP A 217 -2.14 14.37 -11.93
C TRP A 217 -2.06 13.10 -11.09
N LEU A 218 -3.20 12.42 -10.98
CA LEU A 218 -3.30 11.07 -10.45
C LEU A 218 -3.65 10.12 -11.59
N TYR A 219 -2.83 9.08 -11.76
CA TYR A 219 -3.04 8.00 -12.74
C TYR A 219 -3.57 6.76 -12.03
N VAL A 220 -4.53 6.07 -12.64
CA VAL A 220 -5.12 4.83 -12.12
C VAL A 220 -4.96 3.71 -13.14
N MET A 221 -4.41 2.59 -12.70
CA MET A 221 -4.17 1.41 -13.53
C MET A 221 -5.33 0.43 -13.36
N ASN A 222 -6.28 0.44 -14.29
CA ASN A 222 -7.47 -0.43 -14.25
C ASN A 222 -7.17 -1.75 -14.94
N GLN A 223 -6.88 -2.78 -14.15
CA GLN A 223 -6.34 -4.04 -14.64
C GLN A 223 -7.30 -4.78 -15.57
N ARG A 224 -8.61 -4.79 -15.26
CA ARG A 224 -9.60 -5.59 -16.03
C ARG A 224 -10.22 -4.83 -17.19
N SER A 225 -9.96 -3.54 -17.32
CA SER A 225 -10.43 -2.72 -18.43
C SER A 225 -9.34 -2.35 -19.43
N ASP A 226 -8.12 -2.89 -19.26
CA ASP A 226 -6.98 -2.63 -20.14
C ASP A 226 -6.74 -1.13 -20.40
N ASN A 227 -6.86 -0.31 -19.35
CA ASN A 227 -6.69 1.13 -19.47
C ASN A 227 -6.01 1.79 -18.26
N ILE A 228 -5.39 2.93 -18.54
CA ILE A 228 -4.90 3.88 -17.54
C ILE A 228 -5.72 5.15 -17.68
N THR A 229 -6.44 5.51 -16.63
CA THR A 229 -7.20 6.77 -16.56
C THR A 229 -6.43 7.81 -15.76
N ARG A 230 -6.71 9.09 -15.98
CA ARG A 230 -6.05 10.18 -15.24
C ARG A 230 -7.04 11.22 -14.73
N PHE A 231 -6.71 11.75 -13.56
CA PHE A 231 -7.49 12.75 -12.86
C PHE A 231 -6.60 13.95 -12.56
N ARG A 232 -7.10 15.15 -12.86
CA ARG A 232 -6.47 16.38 -12.40
C ARG A 232 -6.72 16.52 -10.90
N VAL A 233 -5.67 16.84 -10.16
CA VAL A 233 -5.70 17.07 -8.72
C VAL A 233 -5.83 18.56 -8.47
N ALA A 234 -6.85 18.97 -7.71
CA ALA A 234 -7.03 20.36 -7.31
C ALA A 234 -5.94 20.77 -6.30
N PRO A 235 -5.19 21.86 -6.53
CA PRO A 235 -4.07 22.24 -5.68
C PRO A 235 -4.43 22.59 -4.22
N LYS A 236 -5.69 22.96 -3.96
CA LYS A 236 -6.14 23.46 -2.66
C LYS A 236 -6.53 22.33 -1.71
N ASP A 237 -7.25 21.34 -2.21
CA ASP A 237 -7.98 20.35 -1.42
C ASP A 237 -7.84 18.93 -1.97
N GLY A 238 -7.04 18.72 -3.02
CA GLY A 238 -6.79 17.41 -3.59
C GLY A 238 -7.97 16.80 -4.35
N ARG A 239 -9.08 17.51 -4.56
CA ARG A 239 -10.24 16.98 -5.28
C ARG A 239 -9.86 16.53 -6.68
N LEU A 240 -10.43 15.41 -7.11
CA LEU A 240 -10.14 14.80 -8.40
C LEU A 240 -11.16 15.21 -9.47
N THR A 241 -10.67 15.58 -10.65
CA THR A 241 -11.49 15.78 -11.85
C THR A 241 -11.00 14.88 -12.96
N PHE A 242 -11.85 14.01 -13.48
CA PHE A 242 -11.50 13.11 -14.58
C PHE A 242 -11.12 13.90 -15.84
N SER A 243 -9.99 13.55 -16.46
CA SER A 243 -9.67 13.97 -17.82
C SER A 243 -10.40 13.04 -18.79
N PRO A 244 -11.18 13.55 -19.77
CA PRO A 244 -12.05 12.72 -20.63
C PRO A 244 -11.28 11.93 -21.70
N ASP A 245 -10.26 11.19 -21.28
CA ASP A 245 -9.41 10.31 -22.08
C ASP A 245 -8.82 9.17 -21.23
N TYR A 246 -8.24 8.18 -21.90
CA TYR A 246 -7.49 7.10 -21.27
C TYR A 246 -6.36 6.64 -22.18
N THR A 247 -5.34 6.01 -21.60
CA THR A 247 -4.28 5.33 -22.34
C THR A 247 -4.58 3.84 -22.39
N PRO A 248 -4.73 3.22 -23.58
CA PRO A 248 -4.93 1.78 -23.68
C PRO A 248 -3.64 1.04 -23.34
N VAL A 249 -3.69 0.16 -22.34
CA VAL A 249 -2.57 -0.67 -21.89
C VAL A 249 -3.15 -1.98 -21.42
N GLY A 250 -2.68 -3.12 -21.93
CA GLY A 250 -3.16 -4.43 -21.47
C GLY A 250 -2.82 -4.66 -20.00
N SER A 251 -3.83 -4.95 -19.19
CA SER A 251 -3.74 -5.37 -17.78
C SER A 251 -2.71 -4.60 -16.94
N PRO A 252 -2.80 -3.26 -16.86
CA PRO A 252 -1.79 -2.45 -16.21
C PRO A 252 -1.82 -2.70 -14.70
N SER A 253 -0.66 -2.91 -14.09
CA SER A 253 -0.54 -3.31 -12.69
C SER A 253 0.36 -2.41 -11.85
N GLN A 254 1.25 -1.65 -12.47
CA GLN A 254 2.15 -0.71 -11.80
C GLN A 254 2.60 0.40 -12.76
N MET A 255 2.84 1.59 -12.21
CA MET A 255 3.45 2.73 -12.89
C MET A 255 4.47 3.35 -11.94
N VAL A 256 5.60 3.79 -12.49
CA VAL A 256 6.57 4.63 -11.81
C VAL A 256 6.85 5.84 -12.68
N ILE A 257 6.94 7.02 -12.06
CA ILE A 257 7.24 8.27 -12.76
C ILE A 257 8.66 8.67 -12.39
N SER A 258 9.55 8.62 -13.38
CA SER A 258 10.90 9.17 -13.26
C SER A 258 10.93 10.56 -13.86
N ALA A 259 11.62 11.50 -13.22
CA ALA A 259 12.15 12.64 -13.97
C ALA A 259 13.13 12.06 -15.00
N GLN A 260 13.12 12.57 -16.23
CA GLN A 260 14.20 12.22 -17.15
C GLN A 260 15.54 12.67 -16.51
N PRO A 261 16.61 11.87 -16.62
CA PRO A 261 17.92 12.21 -16.09
C PRO A 261 18.47 13.51 -16.70
#